data_AF-A0A6D2HFE3-F1
#
_entry.id   AF-A0A6D2HFE3-F1
#
_cell.length_a   1.000
_cell.length_b   1.000
_cell.length_c   1.000
_cell.angle_alpha   90.00
_cell.angle_beta   90.00
_cell.angle_gamma   90.00
#
_symmetry.space_group_name_H-M   'P 1'
#
loop_
_entity.id
_entity.type
_entity.pdbx_description
1 polymer ?
#
loop_
_entity_poly.entity_id
_entity_poly.type
_entity_poly.pdbx_seq_one_letter_code
_entity_poly.pdbx_strand_id
1 'polypeptide(L)'
;MSTLDSIDAIIFSLSRAFCSPFAVFVQIQGCTICLLLALGWLMAAYVRNREVKRIKNSMKAGNSLAFLYQDINELEHSKQLKLPRISVVMPLKGFGEHNLHNWRSQITSLYGGPLEFLFVVESTEDPAYHAVSRLLSMYQDHVEAKVVVAGLSTTCSQKIHNQLIGVEKMHKDTKYVLFLDDDVRLHPGTIGALTTEMEKNPEIFIQTGYPLDLPSGTLGSYCIYEYHMPCSMGFATGGRTFFLWGGCMMMHADDFRQDRYGVASGLRDGGYSDDMTLAALAGAHKRLITSPPVAVFPHPLASDLSFGRYWNYLRKQTFVLESYISKVNWIMNKALFAVHCYLSWGFVAPYLMAVVHITSALRIYIKGYHQLEDTTFASSGMLLVIMLAICTFIELLSMWNLTRREVTLCNMLSPEAPRLSLATYNWGLVFVAMLVDNFLYPISAFRSHFSQSINWSGIRYHLKNGKIFKIERRKDMGPAKTDLGGKHLYGKKGAPQKASFLSSLGRNLAHWRQPKKFDV
;
A
#
# COMPACT_ATOMS: atom_id res chain seq x y z
N MET A 1 -35.83 -33.32 -22.36
CA MET A 1 -35.29 -32.08 -21.77
C MET A 1 -34.04 -31.72 -22.55
N SER A 2 -33.97 -30.52 -23.11
CA SER A 2 -32.73 -30.06 -23.74
C SER A 2 -31.67 -29.77 -22.65
N THR A 3 -30.39 -29.81 -23.01
CA THR A 3 -29.29 -29.41 -22.10
C THR A 3 -29.47 -27.99 -21.56
N LEU A 4 -30.11 -27.11 -22.32
CA LEU A 4 -30.45 -25.75 -21.92
C LEU A 4 -31.53 -25.70 -20.83
N ASP A 5 -32.51 -26.61 -20.83
CA ASP A 5 -33.53 -26.70 -19.77
C ASP A 5 -32.94 -27.21 -18.46
N SER A 6 -31.86 -28.01 -18.54
CA SER A 6 -31.15 -28.51 -17.36
C SER A 6 -30.32 -27.41 -16.69
N ILE A 7 -29.72 -26.51 -17.47
CA ILE A 7 -28.98 -25.35 -16.95
C ILE A 7 -29.92 -24.36 -16.26
N ASP A 8 -31.07 -24.06 -16.88
CA ASP A 8 -32.04 -23.14 -16.28
C ASP A 8 -32.62 -23.69 -14.97
N ALA A 9 -32.90 -25.00 -14.89
CA ALA A 9 -33.32 -25.65 -13.66
C ALA A 9 -32.28 -25.49 -12.52
N ILE A 10 -30.99 -25.63 -12.83
CA ILE A 10 -29.90 -25.41 -11.87
C ILE A 10 -29.85 -23.95 -11.42
N ILE A 11 -29.93 -22.99 -12.35
CA ILE A 11 -29.89 -21.56 -12.04
C ILE A 11 -31.07 -21.16 -11.15
N PHE A 12 -32.28 -21.64 -11.46
CA PHE A 12 -33.46 -21.37 -10.64
C PHE A 12 -33.37 -22.01 -9.27
N SER A 13 -32.88 -23.26 -9.19
CA SER A 13 -32.64 -23.92 -7.91
C SER A 13 -31.62 -23.17 -7.05
N LEU A 14 -30.53 -22.69 -7.63
CA LEU A 14 -29.53 -21.88 -6.92
C LEU A 14 -30.08 -20.53 -6.49
N SER A 15 -30.83 -19.84 -7.37
CA SER A 15 -31.48 -18.57 -7.04
C SER A 15 -32.44 -18.73 -5.85
N ARG A 16 -33.24 -19.81 -5.81
CA ARG A 16 -34.09 -20.14 -4.66
C ARG A 16 -33.28 -20.43 -3.39
N ALA A 17 -32.19 -21.19 -3.50
CA ALA A 17 -31.29 -21.47 -2.37
C ALA A 17 -30.65 -20.19 -1.80
N PHE A 18 -30.32 -19.23 -2.67
CA PHE A 18 -29.79 -17.91 -2.27
C PHE A 18 -30.83 -16.98 -1.64
N CYS A 19 -32.11 -17.33 -1.70
CA CYS A 19 -33.18 -16.68 -0.93
C CYS A 19 -33.43 -17.36 0.44
N SER A 20 -32.66 -18.38 0.82
CA SER A 20 -32.75 -18.99 2.16
C SER A 20 -32.32 -18.00 3.26
N PRO A 21 -32.80 -18.15 4.51
CA PRO A 21 -32.44 -17.23 5.61
C PRO A 21 -30.93 -17.05 5.80
N PHE A 22 -30.16 -18.13 5.66
CA PHE A 22 -28.70 -18.06 5.77
C PHE A 22 -28.05 -17.30 4.61
N ALA A 23 -28.48 -17.54 3.37
CA ALA A 23 -27.94 -16.82 2.22
C ALA A 23 -28.33 -15.33 2.24
N VAL A 24 -29.55 -15.01 2.66
CA VAL A 24 -29.99 -13.62 2.88
C VAL A 24 -29.13 -12.95 3.95
N PHE A 25 -28.81 -13.64 5.05
CA PHE A 25 -27.87 -13.14 6.06
C PHE A 25 -26.51 -12.79 5.46
N VAL A 26 -25.92 -13.67 4.63
CA VAL A 26 -24.63 -13.41 3.95
C VAL A 26 -24.72 -12.20 3.02
N GLN A 27 -25.83 -12.04 2.29
CA GLN A 27 -26.03 -10.88 1.41
C GLN A 27 -26.17 -9.57 2.21
N ILE A 28 -26.92 -9.57 3.31
CA ILE A 28 -27.04 -8.42 4.23
C ILE A 28 -25.69 -8.07 4.85
N GLN A 29 -24.89 -9.08 5.22
CA GLN A 29 -23.54 -8.88 5.72
C GLN A 29 -22.67 -8.16 4.68
N GLY A 30 -22.72 -8.57 3.41
CA GLY A 30 -22.03 -7.88 2.33
C GLY A 30 -22.38 -6.40 2.22
N CYS A 31 -23.69 -6.09 2.20
CA CYS A 31 -24.17 -4.71 2.22
C CYS A 31 -23.65 -3.93 3.44
N THR A 32 -23.63 -4.56 4.61
CA THR A 32 -23.12 -3.96 5.85
C THR A 32 -21.62 -3.65 5.74
N ILE A 33 -20.84 -4.56 5.16
CA ILE A 33 -19.39 -4.33 4.91
C ILE A 33 -19.20 -3.11 4.00
N CYS A 34 -19.90 -3.04 2.86
CA CYS A 34 -19.85 -1.89 1.94
C CYS A 34 -20.14 -0.57 2.67
N LEU A 35 -21.20 -0.53 3.48
CA LEU A 35 -21.61 0.69 4.20
C LEU A 35 -20.62 1.09 5.30
N LEU A 36 -20.01 0.12 6.00
CA LEU A 36 -18.98 0.40 7.00
C LEU A 36 -17.71 0.96 6.34
N LEU A 37 -17.28 0.40 5.21
CA LEU A 37 -16.16 0.94 4.42
C LEU A 37 -16.49 2.35 3.92
N ALA A 38 -17.68 2.55 3.38
CA ALA A 38 -18.15 3.86 2.91
C ALA A 38 -18.13 4.92 4.02
N LEU A 39 -18.57 4.57 5.23
CA LEU A 39 -18.55 5.45 6.39
C LEU A 39 -17.12 5.78 6.82
N GLY A 40 -16.24 4.78 6.90
CA GLY A 40 -14.85 4.99 7.29
C GLY A 40 -14.10 5.90 6.30
N TRP A 41 -14.27 5.71 4.99
CA TRP A 41 -13.69 6.62 3.99
C TRP A 41 -14.31 8.01 4.02
N LEU A 42 -15.60 8.15 4.34
CA LEU A 42 -16.23 9.46 4.53
C LEU A 42 -15.58 10.22 5.70
N MET A 43 -15.34 9.53 6.82
CA MET A 43 -14.68 10.11 8.00
C MET A 43 -13.22 10.46 7.72
N ALA A 44 -12.48 9.58 7.04
CA ALA A 44 -11.12 9.87 6.57
C ALA A 44 -11.09 11.10 5.66
N ALA A 45 -12.04 11.20 4.72
CA ALA A 45 -12.15 12.33 3.80
C ALA A 45 -12.45 13.63 4.55
N TYR A 46 -13.24 13.59 5.62
CA TYR A 46 -13.50 14.73 6.48
C TYR A 46 -12.20 15.26 7.13
N VAL A 47 -11.38 14.36 7.69
CA VAL A 47 -10.09 14.72 8.30
C VAL A 47 -9.16 15.37 7.27
N ARG A 48 -8.95 14.73 6.11
CA ARG A 48 -8.10 15.31 5.04
C ARG A 48 -8.66 16.64 4.50
N ASN A 49 -9.98 16.77 4.41
CA ASN A 49 -10.62 18.00 3.94
C ASN A 49 -10.50 19.16 4.96
N ARG A 50 -10.46 18.87 6.26
CA ARG A 50 -10.16 19.88 7.29
C ARG A 50 -8.78 20.50 7.06
N GLU A 51 -7.79 19.68 6.72
CA GLU A 51 -6.44 20.15 6.40
C GLU A 51 -6.38 20.96 5.12
N VAL A 52 -7.04 20.49 4.06
CA VAL A 52 -7.16 21.25 2.81
C VAL A 52 -7.76 22.63 3.06
N LYS A 53 -8.82 22.72 3.88
CA LYS A 53 -9.42 24.01 4.27
C LYS A 53 -8.47 24.86 5.10
N ARG A 54 -7.75 24.26 6.05
CA ARG A 54 -6.75 24.94 6.90
C ARG A 54 -5.68 25.63 6.06
N ILE A 55 -5.05 24.89 5.13
CA ILE A 55 -4.01 25.44 4.25
C ILE A 55 -4.61 26.53 3.35
N LYS A 56 -5.77 26.30 2.72
CA LYS A 56 -6.42 27.31 1.86
C LYS A 56 -6.74 28.61 2.61
N ASN A 57 -7.23 28.51 3.84
CA ASN A 57 -7.57 29.69 4.63
C ASN A 57 -6.32 30.46 5.03
N SER A 58 -5.23 29.77 5.39
CA SER A 58 -3.94 30.40 5.71
C SER A 58 -3.34 31.10 4.48
N MET A 59 -3.41 30.50 3.29
CA MET A 59 -3.00 31.15 2.04
C MET A 59 -3.83 32.41 1.73
N LYS A 60 -5.15 32.36 1.94
CA LYS A 60 -6.03 33.55 1.78
C LYS A 60 -5.71 34.66 2.78
N ALA A 61 -5.23 34.31 3.96
CA ALA A 61 -4.80 35.25 4.99
C ALA A 61 -3.38 35.82 4.74
N GLY A 62 -2.74 35.48 3.62
CA GLY A 62 -1.44 36.03 3.21
C GLY A 62 -0.24 35.11 3.41
N ASN A 63 -0.40 33.92 4.00
CA ASN A 63 0.69 32.95 4.15
C ASN A 63 0.83 32.07 2.89
N SER A 64 1.67 32.49 1.94
CA SER A 64 1.96 31.71 0.72
C SER A 64 2.68 30.38 0.98
N LEU A 65 3.27 30.21 2.18
CA LEU A 65 4.02 29.03 2.62
C LEU A 65 3.21 28.15 3.59
N ALA A 66 1.88 28.28 3.59
CA ALA A 66 0.98 27.49 4.45
C ALA A 66 1.10 25.97 4.28
N PHE A 67 1.70 25.50 3.19
CA PHE A 67 1.99 24.08 2.94
C PHE A 67 3.21 23.56 3.72
N LEU A 68 4.06 24.46 4.24
CA LEU A 68 5.18 24.15 5.13
C LEU A 68 4.78 24.32 6.59
N TYR A 69 4.32 25.52 6.96
CA TYR A 69 3.92 25.88 8.31
C TYR A 69 2.63 26.68 8.31
N GLN A 70 1.75 26.39 9.28
CA GLN A 70 0.50 27.12 9.42
C GLN A 70 0.73 28.57 9.85
N ASP A 71 1.61 28.77 10.83
CA ASP A 71 2.11 30.08 11.25
C ASP A 71 3.43 30.36 10.50
N ILE A 72 3.44 31.43 9.71
CA ILE A 72 4.62 31.81 8.92
C ILE A 72 5.81 32.20 9.80
N ASN A 73 5.55 32.65 11.03
CA ASN A 73 6.61 33.01 11.98
C ASN A 73 7.40 31.79 12.44
N GLU A 74 6.92 30.56 12.23
CA GLU A 74 7.72 29.35 12.43
C GLU A 74 8.98 29.35 11.56
N LEU A 75 8.98 30.00 10.40
CA LEU A 75 10.13 30.11 9.50
C LEU A 75 11.17 31.14 9.95
N GLU A 76 10.94 31.88 11.04
CA GLU A 76 11.94 32.80 11.58
C GLU A 76 13.24 32.07 11.93
N HIS A 77 14.37 32.69 11.60
CA HIS A 77 15.70 32.11 11.84
C HIS A 77 15.90 31.68 13.30
N SER A 78 15.41 32.48 14.25
CA SER A 78 15.50 32.21 15.70
C SER A 78 14.80 30.92 16.13
N LYS A 79 13.74 30.51 15.41
CA LYS A 79 13.03 29.24 15.62
C LYS A 79 13.68 28.11 14.85
N GLN A 80 14.06 28.34 13.60
CA GLN A 80 14.73 27.33 12.77
C GLN A 80 16.05 26.86 13.37
N LEU A 81 16.82 27.74 14.02
CA LEU A 81 18.05 27.39 14.75
C LEU A 81 17.83 26.41 15.92
N LYS A 82 16.62 26.35 16.47
CA LYS A 82 16.28 25.46 17.61
C LYS A 82 15.79 24.09 17.14
N LEU A 83 15.61 23.90 15.83
CA LEU A 83 15.14 22.65 15.27
C LEU A 83 16.17 21.54 15.49
N PRO A 84 15.72 20.34 15.90
CA PRO A 84 16.63 19.24 16.20
C PRO A 84 17.29 18.68 14.93
N ARG A 85 18.46 18.05 15.09
CA ARG A 85 19.07 17.26 14.02
C ARG A 85 18.27 15.99 13.76
N ILE A 86 18.10 15.66 12.48
CA ILE A 86 17.40 14.47 12.01
C ILE A 86 18.30 13.69 11.06
N SER A 87 18.35 12.38 11.25
CA SER A 87 18.97 11.46 10.31
C SER A 87 17.92 10.74 9.51
N VAL A 88 18.01 10.82 8.19
CA VAL A 88 17.12 10.13 7.27
C VAL A 88 17.81 8.86 6.79
N VAL A 89 17.28 7.70 7.14
CA VAL A 89 17.82 6.39 6.77
C VAL A 89 16.95 5.77 5.69
N MET A 90 17.52 5.55 4.51
CA MET A 90 16.84 5.00 3.34
C MET A 90 17.43 3.62 3.01
N PRO A 91 16.81 2.51 3.43
CA PRO A 91 17.24 1.18 3.02
C PRO A 91 16.89 0.95 1.55
N LEU A 92 17.91 0.74 0.71
CA LEU A 92 17.74 0.57 -0.74
C LEU A 92 17.96 -0.87 -1.17
N LYS A 93 17.26 -1.27 -2.24
CA LYS A 93 17.49 -2.53 -2.95
C LYS A 93 17.06 -2.43 -4.41
N GLY A 94 18.03 -2.47 -5.32
CA GLY A 94 17.77 -2.38 -6.76
C GLY A 94 17.45 -0.95 -7.22
N PHE A 95 16.99 -0.83 -8.46
CA PHE A 95 16.73 0.49 -9.07
C PHE A 95 15.47 0.45 -9.93
N GLY A 96 14.46 1.23 -9.54
CA GLY A 96 13.17 1.35 -10.22
C GLY A 96 13.04 2.60 -11.11
N GLU A 97 11.99 2.62 -11.94
CA GLU A 97 11.68 3.71 -12.88
C GLU A 97 11.52 5.08 -12.21
N HIS A 98 10.98 5.12 -10.99
CA HIS A 98 10.67 6.37 -10.28
C HIS A 98 11.68 6.74 -9.19
N ASN A 99 12.68 5.88 -8.92
CA ASN A 99 13.60 6.03 -7.79
C ASN A 99 14.36 7.36 -7.80
N LEU A 100 14.95 7.78 -8.94
CA LEU A 100 15.69 9.05 -9.00
C LEU A 100 14.83 10.26 -8.67
N HIS A 101 13.58 10.28 -9.14
CA HIS A 101 12.64 11.36 -8.86
C HIS A 101 12.26 11.38 -7.37
N ASN A 102 12.01 10.20 -6.81
CA ASN A 102 11.66 10.05 -5.40
C ASN A 102 12.82 10.45 -4.48
N TRP A 103 14.03 9.93 -4.73
CA TRP A 103 15.23 10.29 -3.97
C TRP A 103 15.54 11.78 -4.05
N ARG A 104 15.34 12.40 -5.21
CA ARG A 104 15.43 13.86 -5.34
C ARG A 104 14.44 14.56 -4.41
N SER A 105 13.17 14.15 -4.40
CA SER A 105 12.16 14.73 -3.50
C SER A 105 12.48 14.53 -2.01
N GLN A 106 13.16 13.44 -1.67
CA GLN A 106 13.56 13.12 -0.30
C GLN A 106 14.71 14.03 0.19
N ILE A 107 15.72 14.28 -0.65
CA ILE A 107 16.88 15.11 -0.27
C ILE A 107 16.63 16.62 -0.38
N THR A 108 15.63 17.05 -1.14
CA THR A 108 15.28 18.48 -1.29
C THR A 108 14.19 18.92 -0.30
N SER A 109 14.29 18.50 0.96
CA SER A 109 13.37 18.94 2.02
C SER A 109 13.58 20.43 2.34
N LEU A 110 12.50 21.11 2.74
CA LEU A 110 12.51 22.50 3.22
C LEU A 110 12.48 22.58 4.76
N TYR A 111 12.95 21.54 5.44
CA TYR A 111 13.19 21.59 6.88
C TYR A 111 14.44 22.42 7.19
N GLY A 112 14.34 23.42 8.07
CA GLY A 112 15.44 24.34 8.36
C GLY A 112 16.43 23.87 9.43
N GLY A 113 16.18 22.74 10.09
CA GLY A 113 17.14 22.14 11.03
C GLY A 113 18.18 21.26 10.34
N PRO A 114 19.20 20.79 11.07
CA PRO A 114 20.26 19.96 10.49
C PRO A 114 19.72 18.61 9.99
N LEU A 115 20.05 18.25 8.75
CA LEU A 115 19.69 16.98 8.13
C LEU A 115 20.94 16.22 7.70
N GLU A 116 20.95 14.92 7.93
CA GLU A 116 21.83 14.02 7.18
C GLU A 116 21.03 12.90 6.51
N PHE A 117 21.46 12.47 5.32
CA PHE A 117 20.82 11.42 4.55
C PHE A 117 21.75 10.22 4.37
N LEU A 118 21.32 9.06 4.86
CA LEU A 118 22.05 7.80 4.78
C LEU A 118 21.31 6.87 3.82
N PHE A 119 21.85 6.74 2.61
CA PHE A 119 21.37 5.78 1.63
C PHE A 119 22.08 4.45 1.87
N VAL A 120 21.36 3.44 2.35
CA VAL A 120 21.96 2.20 2.83
C VAL A 120 21.69 1.05 1.87
N VAL A 121 22.75 0.53 1.25
CA VAL A 121 22.70 -0.62 0.33
C VAL A 121 23.37 -1.84 0.95
N GLU A 122 23.04 -3.04 0.47
CA GLU A 122 23.73 -4.26 0.93
C GLU A 122 25.17 -4.35 0.44
N SER A 123 25.49 -3.82 -0.75
CA SER A 123 26.76 -4.00 -1.44
C SER A 123 26.97 -2.92 -2.51
N THR A 124 28.21 -2.77 -2.99
CA THR A 124 28.55 -1.87 -4.11
C THR A 124 28.00 -2.36 -5.45
N GLU A 125 27.68 -3.65 -5.53
CA GLU A 125 27.10 -4.30 -6.71
C GLU A 125 25.59 -4.08 -6.81
N ASP A 126 24.94 -3.53 -5.78
CA ASP A 126 23.52 -3.22 -5.84
C ASP A 126 23.25 -2.13 -6.90
N PRO A 127 22.28 -2.31 -7.81
CA PRO A 127 21.97 -1.32 -8.84
C PRO A 127 21.67 0.09 -8.29
N ALA A 128 21.21 0.20 -7.05
CA ALA A 128 20.99 1.49 -6.39
C ALA A 128 22.28 2.28 -6.18
N TYR A 129 23.41 1.61 -5.89
CA TYR A 129 24.65 2.23 -5.42
C TYR A 129 25.13 3.32 -6.39
N HIS A 130 25.38 2.95 -7.65
CA HIS A 130 25.87 3.89 -8.65
C HIS A 130 24.86 4.99 -8.99
N ALA A 131 23.55 4.68 -8.96
CA ALA A 131 22.53 5.67 -9.25
C ALA A 131 22.46 6.75 -8.16
N VAL A 132 22.52 6.34 -6.89
CA VAL A 132 22.57 7.26 -5.74
C VAL A 132 23.89 8.03 -5.71
N SER A 133 25.04 7.38 -5.93
CA SER A 133 26.32 8.10 -5.93
C SER A 133 26.34 9.26 -6.94
N ARG A 134 25.77 9.04 -8.14
CA ARG A 134 25.63 10.12 -9.14
C ARG A 134 24.63 11.18 -8.73
N LEU A 135 23.54 10.81 -8.06
CA LEU A 135 22.60 11.79 -7.50
C LEU A 135 23.31 12.68 -6.49
N LEU A 136 24.02 12.09 -5.53
CA LEU A 136 24.68 12.83 -4.46
C LEU A 136 25.80 13.72 -4.95
N SER A 137 26.55 13.34 -5.99
CA SER A 137 27.57 14.22 -6.58
C SER A 137 26.98 15.51 -7.17
N MET A 138 25.69 15.53 -7.55
CA MET A 138 25.02 16.74 -8.03
C MET A 138 24.57 17.68 -6.89
N TYR A 139 24.60 17.21 -5.63
CA TYR A 139 24.11 17.93 -4.45
C TYR A 139 25.15 18.03 -3.32
N GLN A 140 26.42 17.71 -3.59
CA GLN A 140 27.46 17.53 -2.59
C GLN A 140 27.71 18.79 -1.74
N ASP A 141 27.50 19.98 -2.31
CA ASP A 141 27.67 21.27 -1.61
C ASP A 141 26.39 21.77 -0.92
N HIS A 142 25.27 21.06 -1.08
CA HIS A 142 23.95 21.51 -0.63
C HIS A 142 23.30 20.57 0.39
N VAL A 143 23.69 19.29 0.40
CA VAL A 143 23.06 18.25 1.22
C VAL A 143 24.13 17.39 1.88
N GLU A 144 24.04 17.22 3.20
CA GLU A 144 24.83 16.24 3.95
C GLU A 144 24.26 14.83 3.65
N ALA A 145 24.81 14.14 2.64
CA ALA A 145 24.33 12.83 2.22
C ALA A 145 25.49 11.86 1.94
N LYS A 146 25.31 10.60 2.30
CA LYS A 146 26.31 9.54 2.07
C LYS A 146 25.66 8.20 1.74
N VAL A 147 26.39 7.38 0.98
CA VAL A 147 26.03 5.98 0.74
C VAL A 147 26.73 5.11 1.79
N VAL A 148 25.98 4.21 2.43
CA VAL A 148 26.48 3.26 3.43
C VAL A 148 26.30 1.85 2.90
N VAL A 149 27.37 1.06 2.93
CA VAL A 149 27.32 -0.37 2.58
C VAL A 149 27.14 -1.19 3.85
N ALA A 150 25.97 -1.79 4.01
CA ALA A 150 25.57 -2.53 5.21
C ALA A 150 26.03 -4.00 5.23
N GLY A 151 26.40 -4.56 4.08
CA GLY A 151 26.65 -5.99 3.95
C GLY A 151 25.35 -6.81 3.95
N LEU A 152 25.52 -8.13 4.01
CA LEU A 152 24.42 -9.07 3.91
C LEU A 152 23.79 -9.34 5.29
N SER A 153 22.46 -9.29 5.35
CA SER A 153 21.69 -9.73 6.52
C SER A 153 21.85 -11.24 6.80
N THR A 154 21.89 -11.59 8.07
CA THR A 154 22.01 -12.99 8.54
C THR A 154 20.86 -13.40 9.47
N THR A 155 20.29 -12.47 10.22
CA THR A 155 19.27 -12.76 11.25
C THR A 155 17.91 -12.11 10.97
N CYS A 156 17.84 -11.06 10.17
CA CYS A 156 16.61 -10.33 9.84
C CYS A 156 16.49 -10.09 8.32
N SER A 157 15.45 -9.39 7.87
CA SER A 157 15.33 -9.03 6.45
C SER A 157 16.42 -8.03 6.05
N GLN A 158 16.78 -8.01 4.76
CA GLN A 158 17.80 -7.08 4.27
C GLN A 158 17.40 -5.62 4.48
N LYS A 159 16.10 -5.29 4.39
CA LYS A 159 15.58 -3.94 4.69
C LYS A 159 15.89 -3.55 6.14
N ILE A 160 15.53 -4.41 7.10
CA ILE A 160 15.77 -4.17 8.53
C ILE A 160 17.27 -4.08 8.82
N HIS A 161 18.08 -4.97 8.25
CA HIS A 161 19.53 -4.93 8.41
C HIS A 161 20.11 -3.59 7.93
N ASN A 162 19.70 -3.12 6.75
CA ASN A 162 20.11 -1.82 6.23
C ASN A 162 19.65 -0.67 7.14
N GLN A 163 18.42 -0.72 7.68
CA GLN A 163 17.94 0.28 8.65
C GLN A 163 18.81 0.31 9.91
N LEU A 164 19.11 -0.85 10.49
CA LEU A 164 19.92 -0.96 11.71
C LEU A 164 21.36 -0.46 11.49
N ILE A 165 21.98 -0.78 10.36
CA ILE A 165 23.31 -0.22 10.02
C ILE A 165 23.23 1.29 9.79
N GLY A 166 22.17 1.79 9.15
CA GLY A 166 21.95 3.24 9.00
C GLY A 166 21.89 3.95 10.34
N VAL A 167 21.15 3.39 11.30
CA VAL A 167 21.09 3.88 12.67
C VAL A 167 22.45 3.84 13.37
N GLU A 168 23.23 2.77 13.21
CA GLU A 168 24.59 2.70 13.78
C GLU A 168 25.55 3.75 13.20
N LYS A 169 25.30 4.23 11.98
CA LYS A 169 26.13 5.22 11.27
C LYS A 169 25.57 6.65 11.32
N MET A 170 24.43 6.85 11.99
CA MET A 170 23.82 8.15 12.13
C MET A 170 24.65 9.06 13.03
N HIS A 171 24.53 10.36 12.82
CA HIS A 171 25.23 11.38 13.58
C HIS A 171 24.91 11.26 15.07
N LYS A 172 25.92 11.48 15.92
CA LYS A 172 25.81 11.34 17.38
C LYS A 172 24.78 12.29 17.99
N ASP A 173 24.62 13.48 17.41
CA ASP A 173 23.70 14.52 17.89
C ASP A 173 22.28 14.40 17.30
N THR A 174 22.01 13.35 16.52
CA THR A 174 20.67 13.11 15.99
C THR A 174 19.67 12.88 17.12
N LYS A 175 18.58 13.64 17.12
CA LYS A 175 17.47 13.49 18.08
C LYS A 175 16.42 12.51 17.55
N TYR A 176 16.08 12.61 16.26
CA TYR A 176 15.12 11.74 15.60
C TYR A 176 15.72 11.07 14.38
N VAL A 177 15.37 9.80 14.18
CA VAL A 177 15.66 9.05 12.96
C VAL A 177 14.37 8.93 12.15
N LEU A 178 14.46 9.17 10.84
CA LEU A 178 13.37 9.03 9.88
C LEU A 178 13.73 7.91 8.90
N PHE A 179 12.97 6.82 8.91
CA PHE A 179 13.06 5.76 7.91
C PHE A 179 12.13 6.07 6.74
N LEU A 180 12.64 5.93 5.52
CA LEU A 180 11.86 6.13 4.29
C LEU A 180 12.10 4.98 3.32
N ASP A 181 11.04 4.47 2.71
CA ASP A 181 11.17 3.58 1.56
C ASP A 181 11.73 4.34 0.33
N ASP A 182 12.28 3.61 -0.63
CA ASP A 182 12.96 4.18 -1.79
C ASP A 182 11.99 4.58 -2.93
N ASP A 183 10.72 4.18 -2.83
CA ASP A 183 9.67 4.38 -3.83
C ASP A 183 8.64 5.47 -3.46
N VAL A 184 8.83 6.17 -2.33
CA VAL A 184 7.89 7.20 -1.85
C VAL A 184 8.33 8.61 -2.25
N ARG A 185 7.37 9.42 -2.73
CA ARG A 185 7.61 10.84 -3.02
C ARG A 185 7.28 11.70 -1.80
N LEU A 186 8.29 12.36 -1.24
CA LEU A 186 8.11 13.23 -0.09
C LEU A 186 7.59 14.62 -0.50
N HIS A 187 6.86 15.25 0.42
CA HIS A 187 6.52 16.66 0.30
C HIS A 187 7.64 17.52 0.92
N PRO A 188 7.91 18.73 0.40
CA PRO A 188 8.97 19.60 0.91
C PRO A 188 8.94 19.82 2.43
N GLY A 189 7.74 19.98 2.99
CA GLY A 189 7.51 20.20 4.43
C GLY A 189 7.35 18.92 5.26
N THR A 190 7.47 17.72 4.69
CA THR A 190 7.17 16.46 5.41
C THR A 190 7.99 16.31 6.68
N ILE A 191 9.32 16.49 6.60
CA ILE A 191 10.20 16.31 7.76
C ILE A 191 9.83 17.30 8.86
N GLY A 192 9.64 18.59 8.53
CA GLY A 192 9.22 19.61 9.49
C GLY A 192 7.87 19.34 10.13
N ALA A 193 6.89 18.83 9.37
CA ALA A 193 5.59 18.46 9.90
C ALA A 193 5.65 17.31 10.90
N LEU A 194 6.45 16.26 10.61
CA LEU A 194 6.68 15.16 11.55
C LEU A 194 7.42 15.67 12.80
N THR A 195 8.53 16.38 12.63
CA THR A 195 9.29 16.91 13.76
C THR A 195 8.48 17.80 14.68
N THR A 196 7.64 18.67 14.10
CA THR A 196 6.77 19.57 14.87
C THR A 196 5.85 18.79 15.81
N GLU A 197 5.30 17.67 15.35
CA GLU A 197 4.41 16.83 16.17
C GLU A 197 5.20 16.02 17.22
N MET A 198 6.38 15.52 16.88
CA MET A 198 7.29 14.88 17.84
C MET A 198 7.73 15.84 18.96
N GLU A 199 8.05 17.09 18.64
CA GLU A 199 8.42 18.11 19.63
C GLU A 199 7.24 18.53 20.51
N LYS A 200 6.02 18.63 19.94
CA LYS A 200 4.80 18.93 20.71
C LYS A 200 4.45 17.81 21.69
N ASN A 201 4.66 16.56 21.31
CA ASN A 201 4.38 15.41 22.16
C ASN A 201 5.52 14.38 22.12
N PRO A 202 6.51 14.51 23.03
CA PRO A 202 7.62 13.56 23.16
C PRO A 202 7.22 12.14 23.60
N GLU A 203 5.95 11.88 23.94
CA GLU A 203 5.48 10.52 24.22
C GLU A 203 5.20 9.72 22.94
N ILE A 204 5.12 10.39 21.78
CA ILE A 204 4.99 9.73 20.49
C ILE A 204 6.20 8.84 20.28
N PHE A 205 5.95 7.55 20.13
CA PHE A 205 6.98 6.56 19.89
C PHE A 205 7.31 6.44 18.40
N ILE A 206 6.27 6.48 17.57
CA ILE A 206 6.43 6.45 16.11
C ILE A 206 5.44 7.41 15.46
N GLN A 207 5.94 8.22 14.53
CA GLN A 207 5.09 8.85 13.53
C GLN A 207 5.23 8.17 12.20
N THR A 208 4.10 8.01 11.52
CA THR A 208 4.06 7.35 10.22
C THR A 208 3.21 8.13 9.24
N GLY A 209 3.22 7.70 7.99
CA GLY A 209 2.33 8.21 6.97
C GLY A 209 1.68 7.09 6.17
N TYR A 210 1.18 7.43 5.00
CA TYR A 210 0.43 6.52 4.15
C TYR A 210 0.78 6.71 2.67
N PRO A 211 0.97 5.63 1.89
CA PRO A 211 1.15 5.72 0.45
C PRO A 211 -0.19 5.93 -0.24
N LEU A 212 -0.35 7.06 -0.93
CA LEU A 212 -1.42 7.27 -1.88
C LEU A 212 -1.05 6.61 -3.21
N ASP A 213 -1.54 5.39 -3.41
CA ASP A 213 -1.33 4.65 -4.65
C ASP A 213 -1.96 5.33 -5.86
N LEU A 214 -1.18 5.44 -6.93
CA LEU A 214 -1.60 5.99 -8.22
C LEU A 214 -1.56 4.86 -9.27
N PRO A 215 -2.67 4.09 -9.45
CA PRO A 215 -2.74 3.00 -10.41
C PRO A 215 -2.66 3.50 -11.86
N SER A 216 -2.07 2.67 -12.71
CA SER A 216 -1.58 3.05 -14.03
C SER A 216 -2.16 2.18 -15.18
N GLY A 217 -3.40 1.74 -15.02
CA GLY A 217 -4.20 1.16 -16.11
C GLY A 217 -4.26 -0.37 -16.17
N THR A 218 -3.46 -1.09 -15.39
CA THR A 218 -3.54 -2.57 -15.29
C THR A 218 -4.42 -2.99 -14.12
N LEU A 219 -5.13 -4.12 -14.24
CA LEU A 219 -5.93 -4.65 -13.14
C LEU A 219 -5.08 -4.87 -11.88
N GLY A 220 -3.85 -5.36 -12.02
CA GLY A 220 -2.97 -5.60 -10.88
C GLY A 220 -2.57 -4.32 -10.13
N SER A 221 -2.35 -3.20 -10.83
CA SER A 221 -2.10 -1.92 -10.14
C SER A 221 -3.35 -1.38 -9.44
N TYR A 222 -4.55 -1.61 -9.98
CA TYR A 222 -5.79 -1.33 -9.25
C TYR A 222 -5.96 -2.25 -8.04
N CYS A 223 -5.58 -3.53 -8.10
CA CYS A 223 -5.66 -4.43 -6.95
C CYS A 223 -4.75 -3.97 -5.80
N ILE A 224 -3.55 -3.44 -6.10
CA ILE A 224 -2.67 -2.85 -5.08
C ILE A 224 -3.32 -1.63 -4.44
N TYR A 225 -3.85 -0.72 -5.26
CA TYR A 225 -4.59 0.45 -4.78
C TYR A 225 -5.75 0.03 -3.87
N GLU A 226 -6.57 -0.93 -4.30
CA GLU A 226 -7.69 -1.45 -3.50
C GLU A 226 -7.25 -2.08 -2.19
N TYR A 227 -6.16 -2.84 -2.19
CA TYR A 227 -5.62 -3.43 -0.97
C TYR A 227 -5.28 -2.37 0.08
N HIS A 228 -4.70 -1.24 -0.33
CA HIS A 228 -4.33 -0.16 0.59
C HIS A 228 -5.50 0.75 0.97
N MET A 229 -6.53 0.90 0.13
CA MET A 229 -7.62 1.84 0.38
C MET A 229 -8.32 1.64 1.74
N PRO A 230 -8.64 0.42 2.22
CA PRO A 230 -9.16 0.24 3.57
C PRO A 230 -8.19 0.70 4.66
N CYS A 231 -6.88 0.50 4.48
CA CYS A 231 -5.86 0.96 5.44
C CYS A 231 -5.83 2.48 5.58
N SER A 232 -6.15 3.24 4.51
CA SER A 232 -6.18 4.72 4.55
C SER A 232 -7.03 5.28 5.71
N MET A 233 -8.11 4.58 6.09
CA MET A 233 -8.99 4.95 7.21
C MET A 233 -8.22 5.02 8.53
N GLY A 234 -7.28 4.11 8.74
CA GLY A 234 -6.43 4.05 9.93
C GLY A 234 -5.35 5.14 9.95
N PHE A 235 -4.95 5.68 8.80
CA PHE A 235 -3.94 6.74 8.70
C PHE A 235 -4.53 8.15 8.63
N ALA A 236 -5.84 8.26 8.41
CA ALA A 236 -6.59 9.51 8.32
C ALA A 236 -7.42 9.79 9.59
N THR A 237 -6.91 9.45 10.77
CA THR A 237 -7.61 9.63 12.06
C THR A 237 -7.43 11.02 12.68
N GLY A 238 -6.50 11.83 12.17
CA GLY A 238 -6.17 13.12 12.77
C GLY A 238 -5.10 13.05 13.86
N GLY A 239 -4.44 11.91 14.05
CA GLY A 239 -3.44 11.73 15.10
C GLY A 239 -3.19 10.26 15.41
N ARG A 240 -3.60 9.82 16.62
CA ARG A 240 -3.36 8.46 17.11
C ARG A 240 -3.88 7.39 16.15
N THR A 241 -3.08 6.35 15.95
CA THR A 241 -3.43 5.18 15.14
C THR A 241 -2.85 3.90 15.74
N PHE A 242 -3.33 2.76 15.25
CA PHE A 242 -2.76 1.44 15.50
C PHE A 242 -2.09 0.87 14.24
N PHE A 243 -2.23 1.55 13.10
CA PHE A 243 -1.61 1.17 11.85
C PHE A 243 -0.22 1.79 11.76
N LEU A 244 0.70 1.01 11.23
CA LEU A 244 2.06 1.46 10.95
C LEU A 244 2.40 1.06 9.52
N TRP A 245 3.01 1.98 8.78
CA TRP A 245 3.51 1.69 7.44
C TRP A 245 5.01 1.92 7.39
N GLY A 246 5.74 0.87 6.99
CA GLY A 246 7.20 0.86 6.99
C GLY A 246 7.88 1.81 6.01
N GLY A 247 7.11 2.51 5.14
CA GLY A 247 7.66 3.42 4.13
C GLY A 247 7.87 4.86 4.60
N CYS A 248 7.36 5.22 5.78
CA CYS A 248 7.68 6.47 6.45
C CYS A 248 7.51 6.30 7.96
N MET A 249 8.59 6.33 8.72
CA MET A 249 8.58 6.16 10.17
C MET A 249 9.59 7.09 10.85
N MET A 250 9.13 8.09 11.61
CA MET A 250 9.97 8.92 12.47
C MET A 250 9.94 8.42 13.91
N MET A 251 11.11 8.25 14.52
CA MET A 251 11.30 7.70 15.86
C MET A 251 12.40 8.44 16.61
N HIS A 252 12.44 8.29 17.94
CA HIS A 252 13.55 8.80 18.74
C HIS A 252 14.84 8.01 18.44
N ALA A 253 15.94 8.71 18.18
CA ALA A 253 17.23 8.07 17.94
C ALA A 253 17.71 7.26 19.15
N ASP A 254 17.41 7.75 20.36
CA ASP A 254 17.78 7.09 21.61
C ASP A 254 17.06 5.76 21.85
N ASP A 255 15.88 5.56 21.26
CA ASP A 255 15.19 4.27 21.36
C ASP A 255 16.05 3.18 20.73
N PHE A 256 16.73 3.48 19.61
CA PHE A 256 17.68 2.55 19.01
C PHE A 256 19.03 2.49 19.72
N ARG A 257 19.62 3.65 20.08
CA ARG A 257 20.96 3.68 20.71
C ARG A 257 21.00 2.92 22.03
N GLN A 258 19.90 2.99 22.79
CA GLN A 258 19.78 2.38 24.12
C GLN A 258 18.93 1.10 24.09
N ASP A 259 18.54 0.64 22.90
CA ASP A 259 17.62 -0.49 22.69
C ASP A 259 16.36 -0.42 23.59
N ARG A 260 15.80 0.79 23.75
CA ARG A 260 14.61 0.98 24.57
C ARG A 260 13.46 0.20 23.98
N TYR A 261 12.69 -0.44 24.85
CA TYR A 261 11.56 -1.29 24.45
C TYR A 261 11.98 -2.47 23.54
N GLY A 262 13.28 -2.77 23.42
CA GLY A 262 13.80 -3.81 22.54
C GLY A 262 13.62 -3.51 21.05
N VAL A 263 13.65 -2.24 20.63
CA VAL A 263 13.47 -1.89 19.20
C VAL A 263 14.57 -2.47 18.30
N ALA A 264 15.84 -2.32 18.68
CA ALA A 264 16.94 -2.78 17.87
C ALA A 264 17.08 -4.31 17.98
N SER A 265 16.99 -4.86 19.19
CA SER A 265 17.06 -6.31 19.41
C SER A 265 15.87 -7.05 18.78
N GLY A 266 14.65 -6.55 18.93
CA GLY A 266 13.44 -7.15 18.37
C GLY A 266 13.43 -7.15 16.84
N LEU A 267 13.95 -6.10 16.20
CA LEU A 267 14.13 -6.05 14.75
C LEU A 267 15.25 -6.98 14.27
N ARG A 268 16.38 -7.04 15.00
CA ARG A 268 17.55 -7.85 14.66
C ARG A 268 17.30 -9.35 14.81
N ASP A 269 16.50 -9.75 15.79
CA ASP A 269 16.22 -11.15 16.13
C ASP A 269 15.06 -11.71 15.30
N GLY A 270 15.35 -12.09 14.05
CA GLY A 270 14.39 -12.79 13.21
C GLY A 270 13.37 -11.89 12.51
N GLY A 271 13.46 -10.57 12.65
CA GLY A 271 12.49 -9.62 12.10
C GLY A 271 12.40 -9.68 10.57
N TYR A 272 11.17 -9.83 10.04
CA TYR A 272 10.89 -9.75 8.61
C TYR A 272 10.28 -8.40 8.20
N SER A 273 9.21 -7.99 8.89
CA SER A 273 8.51 -6.72 8.68
C SER A 273 8.87 -5.74 9.79
N ASP A 274 9.45 -4.60 9.43
CA ASP A 274 9.77 -3.53 10.37
C ASP A 274 8.50 -2.96 11.02
N ASP A 275 7.50 -2.64 10.22
CA ASP A 275 6.22 -2.08 10.68
C ASP A 275 5.46 -3.00 11.64
N MET A 276 5.22 -4.27 11.31
CA MET A 276 4.51 -5.17 12.24
C MET A 276 5.29 -5.45 13.51
N THR A 277 6.62 -5.50 13.42
CA THR A 277 7.49 -5.67 14.59
C THR A 277 7.37 -4.47 15.51
N LEU A 278 7.52 -3.26 14.96
CA LEU A 278 7.44 -2.00 15.70
C LEU A 278 6.04 -1.72 16.23
N ALA A 279 4.98 -2.04 15.49
CA ALA A 279 3.60 -1.94 15.95
C ALA A 279 3.33 -2.87 17.14
N ALA A 280 3.88 -4.09 17.11
CA ALA A 280 3.79 -5.02 18.22
C ALA A 280 4.55 -4.56 19.46
N LEU A 281 5.75 -3.99 19.30
CA LEU A 281 6.50 -3.38 20.40
C LEU A 281 5.73 -2.20 20.99
N ALA A 282 5.16 -1.34 20.15
CA ALA A 282 4.33 -0.23 20.60
C ALA A 282 3.13 -0.72 21.42
N GLY A 283 2.43 -1.75 20.95
CA GLY A 283 1.32 -2.38 21.68
C GLY A 283 1.76 -2.98 23.02
N ALA A 284 2.86 -3.73 23.04
CA ALA A 284 3.39 -4.39 24.24
C ALA A 284 3.81 -3.38 25.32
N HIS A 285 4.38 -2.25 24.91
CA HIS A 285 4.84 -1.19 25.80
C HIS A 285 3.85 -0.03 25.94
N LYS A 286 2.62 -0.17 25.42
CA LYS A 286 1.55 0.85 25.44
C LYS A 286 2.00 2.22 24.92
N ARG A 287 2.86 2.22 23.90
CA ARG A 287 3.43 3.42 23.29
C ARG A 287 2.53 3.98 22.19
N LEU A 288 2.67 5.28 21.96
CA LEU A 288 1.81 6.03 21.05
C LEU A 288 2.33 5.99 19.61
N ILE A 289 1.51 5.52 18.67
CA ILE A 289 1.72 5.69 17.23
C ILE A 289 0.79 6.79 16.73
N THR A 290 1.31 7.71 15.91
CA THR A 290 0.51 8.75 15.28
C THR A 290 0.76 8.84 13.78
N SER A 291 -0.25 9.33 13.04
CA SER A 291 -0.16 9.61 11.61
C SER A 291 -0.71 11.01 11.36
N PRO A 292 0.16 12.01 11.13
CA PRO A 292 -0.29 13.37 10.85
C PRO A 292 -1.14 13.43 9.58
N PRO A 293 -2.21 14.26 9.57
CA PRO A 293 -3.06 14.44 8.39
C PRO A 293 -2.38 14.90 7.10
N VAL A 294 -1.13 15.39 7.16
CA VAL A 294 -0.34 15.79 5.99
C VAL A 294 0.64 14.70 5.53
N ALA A 295 0.80 13.61 6.29
CA ALA A 295 1.69 12.49 5.97
C ALA A 295 1.02 11.49 5.00
N VAL A 296 0.71 11.95 3.79
CA VAL A 296 0.17 11.13 2.70
C VAL A 296 1.04 11.33 1.47
N PHE A 297 1.57 10.25 0.89
CA PHE A 297 2.67 10.34 -0.07
C PHE A 297 2.28 9.75 -1.43
N PRO A 298 2.42 10.49 -2.53
CA PRO A 298 2.16 9.97 -3.87
C PRO A 298 3.04 8.76 -4.18
N HIS A 299 2.42 7.64 -4.55
CA HIS A 299 3.09 6.38 -4.84
C HIS A 299 2.65 5.84 -6.22
N PRO A 300 3.37 6.21 -7.30
CA PRO A 300 3.05 5.74 -8.65
C PRO A 300 3.33 4.25 -8.82
N LEU A 301 2.30 3.50 -9.23
CA LEU A 301 2.40 2.06 -9.46
C LEU A 301 2.82 1.75 -10.91
N ALA A 302 3.56 0.65 -11.10
CA ALA A 302 3.98 0.20 -12.43
C ALA A 302 2.82 0.01 -13.41
N SER A 303 2.98 0.53 -14.62
CA SER A 303 2.02 0.47 -15.74
C SER A 303 1.92 -0.91 -16.43
N ASP A 304 2.74 -1.87 -15.99
CA ASP A 304 2.90 -3.18 -16.63
C ASP A 304 2.93 -4.33 -15.63
N LEU A 305 2.24 -4.14 -14.51
CA LEU A 305 2.14 -5.12 -13.43
C LEU A 305 1.44 -6.40 -13.94
N SER A 306 2.21 -7.48 -14.06
CA SER A 306 1.67 -8.79 -14.43
C SER A 306 0.97 -9.44 -13.24
N PHE A 307 0.09 -10.40 -13.51
CA PHE A 307 -0.56 -11.18 -12.45
C PHE A 307 0.45 -11.84 -11.50
N GLY A 308 1.55 -12.39 -12.03
CA GLY A 308 2.59 -13.00 -11.19
C GLY A 308 3.28 -12.01 -10.23
N ARG A 309 3.51 -10.77 -10.67
CA ARG A 309 4.06 -9.70 -9.81
C ARG A 309 3.05 -9.26 -8.75
N TYR A 310 1.80 -9.05 -9.15
CA TYR A 310 0.71 -8.77 -8.22
C TYR A 310 0.51 -9.89 -7.19
N TRP A 311 0.51 -11.15 -7.63
CA TRP A 311 0.42 -12.29 -6.74
C TRP A 311 1.58 -12.30 -5.75
N ASN A 312 2.82 -12.07 -6.20
CA ASN A 312 3.96 -11.96 -5.28
C ASN A 312 3.81 -10.79 -4.30
N TYR A 313 3.26 -9.66 -4.73
CA TYR A 313 2.92 -8.54 -3.85
C TYR A 313 1.89 -8.95 -2.77
N LEU A 314 0.73 -9.48 -3.16
CA LEU A 314 -0.32 -9.92 -2.22
C LEU A 314 0.19 -11.01 -1.26
N ARG A 315 1.09 -11.86 -1.77
CA ARG A 315 1.79 -12.87 -0.96
C ARG A 315 2.65 -12.24 0.11
N LYS A 316 3.40 -11.17 -0.18
CA LYS A 316 4.18 -10.45 0.87
C LYS A 316 3.26 -9.86 1.92
N GLN A 317 2.18 -9.21 1.50
CA GLN A 317 1.21 -8.59 2.41
C GLN A 317 0.63 -9.59 3.41
N THR A 318 0.27 -10.78 2.94
CA THR A 318 -0.21 -11.86 3.83
C THR A 318 0.92 -12.57 4.59
N PHE A 319 2.12 -12.67 4.02
CA PHE A 319 3.27 -13.31 4.66
C PHE A 319 3.78 -12.52 5.88
N VAL A 320 3.65 -11.20 5.85
CA VAL A 320 3.96 -10.32 6.98
C VAL A 320 3.21 -10.77 8.26
N LEU A 321 1.97 -11.26 8.14
CA LEU A 321 1.18 -11.77 9.28
C LEU A 321 1.72 -13.07 9.89
N GLU A 322 2.59 -13.79 9.18
CA GLU A 322 3.25 -14.98 9.73
C GLU A 322 4.48 -14.63 10.59
N SER A 323 4.99 -13.40 10.49
CA SER A 323 6.12 -12.90 11.29
C SER A 323 5.64 -12.38 12.64
N TYR A 324 6.27 -12.76 13.74
CA TYR A 324 5.92 -12.27 15.08
C TYR A 324 7.10 -12.36 16.06
N ILE A 325 7.10 -11.46 17.05
CA ILE A 325 8.14 -11.39 18.09
C ILE A 325 7.69 -11.91 19.46
N SER A 326 6.38 -12.06 19.66
CA SER A 326 5.80 -12.50 20.94
C SER A 326 4.53 -13.31 20.72
N LYS A 327 4.10 -14.05 21.75
CA LYS A 327 2.85 -14.83 21.70
C LYS A 327 1.62 -13.94 21.53
N VAL A 328 1.62 -12.74 22.13
CA VAL A 328 0.52 -11.77 21.98
C VAL A 328 0.45 -11.28 20.54
N ASN A 329 1.59 -10.89 19.95
CA ASN A 329 1.66 -10.49 18.54
C ASN A 329 1.18 -11.64 17.63
N TRP A 330 1.61 -12.87 17.88
CA TRP A 330 1.14 -14.04 17.13
C TRP A 330 -0.39 -14.18 17.17
N ILE A 331 -1.01 -14.07 18.35
CA ILE A 331 -2.48 -14.13 18.48
C ILE A 331 -3.13 -12.99 17.70
N MET A 332 -2.60 -11.77 17.81
CA MET A 332 -3.12 -10.61 17.08
C MET A 332 -3.04 -10.80 15.57
N ASN A 333 -1.91 -11.27 15.04
CA ASN A 333 -1.76 -11.53 13.61
C ASN A 333 -2.69 -12.64 13.13
N LYS A 334 -2.92 -13.69 13.94
CA LYS A 334 -3.88 -14.76 13.60
C LYS A 334 -5.33 -14.28 13.66
N ALA A 335 -5.66 -13.39 14.59
CA ALA A 335 -6.96 -12.73 14.62
C ALA A 335 -7.16 -11.85 13.38
N LEU A 336 -6.16 -11.03 13.02
CA LEU A 336 -6.20 -10.19 11.83
C LEU A 336 -6.32 -11.03 10.55
N PHE A 337 -5.55 -12.11 10.43
CA PHE A 337 -5.65 -13.10 9.37
C PHE A 337 -7.09 -13.64 9.23
N ALA A 338 -7.69 -14.11 10.33
CA ALA A 338 -9.00 -14.75 10.32
C ALA A 338 -10.11 -13.74 9.99
N VAL A 339 -10.07 -12.56 10.61
CA VAL A 339 -11.05 -11.49 10.38
C VAL A 339 -10.97 -10.99 8.95
N HIS A 340 -9.77 -10.75 8.42
CA HIS A 340 -9.62 -10.29 7.04
C HIS A 340 -10.12 -11.37 6.06
N CYS A 341 -9.80 -12.65 6.27
CA CYS A 341 -10.33 -13.71 5.42
C CYS A 341 -11.87 -13.78 5.43
N TYR A 342 -12.47 -13.67 6.62
CA TYR A 342 -13.92 -13.68 6.80
C TYR A 342 -14.58 -12.49 6.11
N LEU A 343 -14.06 -11.28 6.31
CA LEU A 343 -14.59 -10.06 5.71
C LEU A 343 -14.43 -10.06 4.19
N SER A 344 -13.29 -10.52 3.66
CA SER A 344 -13.05 -10.55 2.21
C SER A 344 -14.00 -11.49 1.47
N TRP A 345 -14.20 -12.72 1.95
CA TRP A 345 -15.17 -13.62 1.31
C TRP A 345 -16.62 -13.26 1.64
N GLY A 346 -16.89 -12.68 2.81
CA GLY A 346 -18.20 -12.09 3.15
C GLY A 346 -18.57 -10.91 2.25
N PHE A 347 -17.57 -10.16 1.77
CA PHE A 347 -17.74 -9.10 0.77
C PHE A 347 -18.01 -9.67 -0.62
N VAL A 348 -17.25 -10.68 -1.07
CA VAL A 348 -17.35 -11.24 -2.43
C VAL A 348 -18.59 -12.12 -2.65
N ALA A 349 -19.00 -12.90 -1.64
CA ALA A 349 -20.10 -13.86 -1.76
C ALA A 349 -21.43 -13.25 -2.28
N PRO A 350 -21.90 -12.08 -1.77
CA PRO A 350 -23.09 -11.42 -2.31
C PRO A 350 -23.03 -11.12 -3.81
N TYR A 351 -21.86 -10.77 -4.35
CA TYR A 351 -21.72 -10.52 -5.79
C TYR A 351 -21.84 -11.80 -6.62
N LEU A 352 -21.33 -12.92 -6.12
CA LEU A 352 -21.53 -14.23 -6.75
C LEU A 352 -23.02 -14.62 -6.76
N MET A 353 -23.72 -14.38 -5.65
CA MET A 353 -25.17 -14.61 -5.55
C MET A 353 -25.96 -13.68 -6.46
N ALA A 354 -25.57 -12.39 -6.54
CA ALA A 354 -26.20 -11.40 -7.41
C ALA A 354 -26.15 -11.79 -8.88
N VAL A 355 -25.02 -12.33 -9.36
CA VAL A 355 -24.90 -12.84 -10.75
C VAL A 355 -25.93 -13.95 -11.00
N VAL A 356 -26.15 -14.86 -10.04
CA VAL A 356 -27.15 -15.92 -10.17
C VAL A 356 -28.57 -15.35 -10.20
N HIS A 357 -28.90 -14.41 -9.31
CA HIS A 357 -30.21 -13.74 -9.29
C HIS A 357 -30.50 -12.99 -10.59
N ILE A 358 -29.55 -12.21 -11.10
CA ILE A 358 -29.66 -11.48 -12.38
C ILE A 358 -29.86 -12.47 -13.53
N THR A 359 -29.05 -13.54 -13.58
CA THR A 359 -29.15 -14.55 -14.65
C THR A 359 -30.50 -15.27 -14.59
N SER A 360 -30.97 -15.61 -13.40
CA SER A 360 -32.29 -16.21 -13.16
C SER A 360 -33.42 -15.30 -13.67
N ALA A 361 -33.42 -14.03 -13.28
CA ALA A 361 -34.43 -13.06 -13.70
C ALA A 361 -34.42 -12.83 -15.22
N LEU A 362 -33.23 -12.73 -15.82
CA LEU A 362 -33.08 -12.55 -17.27
C LEU A 362 -33.60 -13.78 -18.04
N ARG A 363 -33.31 -14.99 -17.56
CA ARG A 363 -33.81 -16.24 -18.16
C ARG A 363 -35.34 -16.33 -18.10
N ILE A 364 -35.94 -15.99 -16.96
CA ILE A 364 -37.41 -15.94 -16.79
C ILE A 364 -38.03 -14.96 -17.79
N TYR A 365 -37.46 -13.76 -17.91
CA TYR A 365 -37.94 -12.72 -18.82
C TYR A 365 -37.84 -13.15 -20.30
N ILE A 366 -36.68 -13.67 -20.73
CA ILE A 366 -36.45 -14.01 -22.15
C ILE A 366 -37.27 -15.23 -22.58
N LYS A 367 -37.40 -16.25 -21.73
CA LYS A 367 -38.07 -17.51 -22.09
C LYS A 367 -39.57 -17.54 -21.72
N GLY A 368 -40.08 -16.52 -21.06
CA GLY A 368 -41.50 -16.44 -20.68
C GLY A 368 -41.91 -17.51 -19.65
N TYR A 369 -41.01 -17.87 -18.72
CA TYR A 369 -41.36 -18.80 -17.64
C TYR A 369 -42.31 -18.09 -16.66
N HIS A 370 -43.61 -18.45 -16.68
CA HIS A 370 -44.63 -17.79 -15.85
C HIS A 370 -45.07 -18.62 -14.63
N GLN A 371 -44.24 -19.54 -14.13
CA GLN A 371 -44.55 -20.22 -12.87
C GLN A 371 -44.52 -19.22 -11.70
N LEU A 372 -45.60 -19.21 -10.89
CA LEU A 372 -45.83 -18.21 -9.83
C LEU A 372 -44.73 -18.22 -8.75
N GLU A 373 -44.19 -19.40 -8.43
CA GLU A 373 -43.11 -19.55 -7.45
C GLU A 373 -41.79 -18.95 -7.97
N ASP A 374 -41.43 -19.24 -9.22
CA ASP A 374 -40.17 -18.77 -9.81
C ASP A 374 -40.13 -17.24 -9.99
N THR A 375 -41.28 -16.63 -10.31
CA THR A 375 -41.39 -15.17 -10.40
C THR A 375 -41.28 -14.49 -9.02
N THR A 376 -41.80 -15.12 -7.96
CA THR A 376 -41.69 -14.61 -6.59
C THR A 376 -40.24 -14.62 -6.10
N PHE A 377 -39.54 -15.74 -6.25
CA PHE A 377 -38.13 -15.85 -5.84
C PHE A 377 -37.21 -14.97 -6.69
N ALA A 378 -37.48 -14.82 -7.98
CA ALA A 378 -36.75 -13.88 -8.84
C ALA A 378 -36.92 -12.43 -8.36
N SER A 379 -38.13 -12.04 -7.96
CA SER A 379 -38.40 -10.71 -7.40
C SER A 379 -37.63 -10.47 -6.09
N SER A 380 -37.66 -11.44 -5.16
CA SER A 380 -36.89 -11.35 -3.91
C SER A 380 -35.38 -11.28 -4.14
N GLY A 381 -34.85 -12.10 -5.06
CA GLY A 381 -33.43 -12.06 -5.43
C GLY A 381 -33.03 -10.72 -6.05
N MET A 382 -33.87 -10.16 -6.93
CA MET A 382 -33.60 -8.85 -7.54
C MET A 382 -33.62 -7.71 -6.52
N LEU A 383 -34.45 -7.78 -5.47
CA LEU A 383 -34.41 -6.81 -4.38
C LEU A 383 -33.04 -6.81 -3.68
N LEU A 384 -32.48 -7.99 -3.40
CA LEU A 384 -31.15 -8.12 -2.80
C LEU A 384 -30.04 -7.58 -3.72
N VAL A 385 -30.15 -7.84 -5.03
CA VAL A 385 -29.24 -7.26 -6.04
C VAL A 385 -29.29 -5.73 -6.03
N ILE A 386 -30.49 -5.14 -5.97
CA ILE A 386 -30.66 -3.68 -5.94
C ILE A 386 -30.06 -3.10 -4.65
N MET A 387 -30.29 -3.73 -3.49
CA MET A 387 -29.69 -3.30 -2.23
C MET A 387 -28.17 -3.33 -2.28
N LEU A 388 -27.58 -4.42 -2.80
CA LEU A 388 -26.14 -4.54 -2.97
C LEU A 388 -25.58 -3.47 -3.92
N ALA A 389 -26.28 -3.22 -5.03
CA ALA A 389 -25.89 -2.19 -6.00
C ALA A 389 -25.89 -0.79 -5.39
N ILE A 390 -26.90 -0.44 -4.59
CA ILE A 390 -26.97 0.84 -3.86
C ILE A 390 -25.80 0.95 -2.87
N CYS A 391 -25.55 -0.09 -2.08
CA CYS A 391 -24.45 -0.08 -1.10
C CYS A 391 -23.08 0.04 -1.78
N THR A 392 -22.87 -0.68 -2.88
CA THR A 392 -21.64 -0.61 -3.70
C THR A 392 -21.46 0.79 -4.30
N PHE A 393 -22.54 1.42 -4.77
CA PHE A 393 -22.47 2.79 -5.31
C PHE A 393 -22.06 3.81 -4.23
N ILE A 394 -22.65 3.70 -3.03
CA ILE A 394 -22.29 4.55 -1.88
C ILE A 394 -20.83 4.35 -1.50
N GLU A 395 -20.38 3.10 -1.45
CA GLU A 395 -18.99 2.71 -1.18
C GLU A 395 -18.00 3.34 -2.18
N LEU A 396 -18.22 3.12 -3.48
CA LEU A 396 -17.36 3.68 -4.54
C LEU A 396 -17.36 5.22 -4.53
N LEU A 397 -18.50 5.85 -4.25
CA LEU A 397 -18.60 7.31 -4.14
C LEU A 397 -17.79 7.85 -2.95
N SER A 398 -17.85 7.16 -1.80
CA SER A 398 -17.05 7.50 -0.62
C SER A 398 -15.55 7.34 -0.89
N MET A 399 -15.15 6.24 -1.52
CA MET A 399 -13.76 6.00 -1.91
C MET A 399 -13.27 7.10 -2.87
N TRP A 400 -14.02 7.39 -3.94
CA TRP A 400 -13.70 8.48 -4.88
C TRP A 400 -13.55 9.83 -4.18
N ASN A 401 -14.45 10.14 -3.24
CA ASN A 401 -14.37 11.38 -2.50
C ASN A 401 -13.09 11.46 -1.66
N LEU A 402 -12.71 10.38 -0.96
CA LEU A 402 -11.45 10.34 -0.19
C LEU A 402 -10.24 10.53 -1.10
N THR A 403 -10.09 9.71 -2.14
CA THR A 403 -8.94 9.76 -3.05
C THR A 403 -8.82 11.15 -3.70
N ARG A 404 -9.95 11.80 -4.02
CA ARG A 404 -9.97 13.19 -4.51
C ARG A 404 -9.43 14.19 -3.50
N ARG A 405 -9.76 14.03 -2.21
CA ARG A 405 -9.25 14.91 -1.14
C ARG A 405 -7.76 14.69 -0.91
N GLU A 406 -7.30 13.45 -0.95
CA GLU A 406 -5.87 13.13 -0.80
C GLU A 406 -5.05 13.66 -1.98
N VAL A 407 -5.51 13.47 -3.22
CA VAL A 407 -4.88 14.06 -4.42
C VAL A 407 -4.83 15.59 -4.32
N THR A 408 -5.92 16.23 -3.88
CA THR A 408 -5.95 17.69 -3.67
C THR A 408 -4.93 18.12 -2.61
N LEU A 409 -4.84 17.38 -1.51
CA LEU A 409 -3.91 17.66 -0.43
C LEU A 409 -2.46 17.50 -0.89
N CYS A 410 -2.10 16.40 -1.55
CA CYS A 410 -0.77 16.19 -2.11
C CYS A 410 -0.36 17.30 -3.08
N ASN A 411 -1.27 17.76 -3.95
CA ASN A 411 -1.00 18.89 -4.86
C ASN A 411 -0.74 20.20 -4.12
N MET A 412 -1.39 20.42 -2.98
CA MET A 412 -1.15 21.61 -2.14
C MET A 412 0.14 21.51 -1.35
N LEU A 413 0.48 20.30 -0.88
CA LEU A 413 1.71 20.03 -0.13
C LEU A 413 2.96 20.04 -1.01
N SER A 414 2.82 19.97 -2.34
CA SER A 414 3.93 20.02 -3.30
C SER A 414 3.59 20.87 -4.52
N PRO A 415 3.55 22.21 -4.37
CA PRO A 415 3.13 23.12 -5.43
C PRO A 415 4.03 23.09 -6.67
N GLU A 416 5.32 22.76 -6.50
CA GLU A 416 6.30 22.66 -7.58
C GLU A 416 6.28 21.31 -8.31
N ALA A 417 5.59 20.30 -7.75
CA ALA A 417 5.52 18.98 -8.36
C ALA A 417 4.47 18.93 -9.48
N PRO A 418 4.59 17.98 -10.43
CA PRO A 418 3.55 17.73 -11.41
C PRO A 418 2.21 17.44 -10.73
N ARG A 419 1.15 18.13 -11.18
CA ARG A 419 -0.18 17.99 -10.59
C ARG A 419 -0.71 16.58 -10.77
N LEU A 420 -1.08 15.96 -9.67
CA LEU A 420 -1.79 14.69 -9.60
C LEU A 420 -3.25 14.89 -10.01
N SER A 421 -3.82 13.90 -10.69
CA SER A 421 -5.19 13.93 -11.18
C SER A 421 -5.83 12.54 -11.10
N LEU A 422 -7.13 12.50 -10.80
CA LEU A 422 -7.94 11.29 -10.87
C LEU A 422 -8.45 10.99 -12.28
N ALA A 423 -8.19 11.85 -13.27
CA ALA A 423 -8.71 11.67 -14.63
C ALA A 423 -8.23 10.37 -15.29
N THR A 424 -7.12 9.80 -14.82
CA THR A 424 -6.57 8.53 -15.31
C THR A 424 -7.17 7.30 -14.64
N TYR A 425 -7.97 7.46 -13.59
CA TYR A 425 -8.57 6.35 -12.86
C TYR A 425 -9.76 5.77 -13.63
N ASN A 426 -9.80 4.44 -13.71
CA ASN A 426 -10.93 3.68 -14.25
C ASN A 426 -11.70 3.06 -13.08
N TRP A 427 -12.81 3.69 -12.71
CA TRP A 427 -13.67 3.26 -11.60
C TRP A 427 -14.36 1.90 -11.84
N GLY A 428 -14.51 1.49 -13.10
CA GLY A 428 -14.93 0.12 -13.42
C GLY A 428 -13.85 -0.91 -13.05
N LEU A 429 -12.57 -0.59 -13.31
CA LEU A 429 -11.46 -1.45 -12.91
C LEU A 429 -11.21 -1.45 -11.40
N VAL A 430 -11.44 -0.33 -10.72
CA VAL A 430 -11.46 -0.23 -9.24
C VAL A 430 -12.45 -1.26 -8.69
N PHE A 431 -13.71 -1.24 -9.15
CA PHE A 431 -14.71 -2.22 -8.70
C PHE A 431 -14.31 -3.68 -8.97
N VAL A 432 -13.79 -3.97 -10.18
CA VAL A 432 -13.32 -5.32 -10.51
C VAL A 432 -12.13 -5.72 -9.61
N ALA A 433 -11.21 -4.80 -9.35
CA ALA A 433 -10.07 -5.02 -8.48
C ALA A 433 -10.50 -5.30 -7.04
N MET A 434 -11.52 -4.62 -6.51
CA MET A 434 -12.06 -4.89 -5.17
C MET A 434 -12.50 -6.35 -5.04
N LEU A 435 -13.24 -6.86 -6.04
CA LEU A 435 -13.71 -8.25 -6.04
C LEU A 435 -12.55 -9.24 -6.18
N VAL A 436 -11.61 -8.95 -7.09
CA VAL A 436 -10.46 -9.82 -7.36
C VAL A 436 -9.53 -9.90 -6.14
N ASP A 437 -9.18 -8.76 -5.54
CA ASP A 437 -8.27 -8.70 -4.40
C ASP A 437 -8.86 -9.41 -3.18
N ASN A 438 -10.12 -9.12 -2.84
CA ASN A 438 -10.81 -9.81 -1.74
C ASN A 438 -11.03 -11.31 -2.01
N PHE A 439 -11.26 -11.72 -3.26
CA PHE A 439 -11.35 -13.14 -3.58
C PHE A 439 -10.01 -13.86 -3.38
N LEU A 440 -8.92 -13.23 -3.82
CA LEU A 440 -7.57 -13.80 -3.78
C LEU A 440 -6.91 -13.71 -2.41
N TYR A 441 -7.29 -12.75 -1.57
CA TYR A 441 -6.67 -12.54 -0.26
C TYR A 441 -6.66 -13.81 0.60
N PRO A 442 -7.79 -14.53 0.84
CA PRO A 442 -7.76 -15.74 1.65
C PRO A 442 -6.89 -16.85 1.04
N ILE A 443 -6.93 -17.01 -0.29
CA ILE A 443 -6.11 -17.99 -1.00
C ILE A 443 -4.62 -17.68 -0.79
N SER A 444 -4.24 -16.42 -0.90
CA SER A 444 -2.87 -15.94 -0.65
C SER A 444 -2.47 -16.17 0.81
N ALA A 445 -3.37 -15.86 1.74
CA ALA A 445 -3.15 -15.98 3.18
C ALA A 445 -2.94 -17.44 3.61
N PHE A 446 -3.80 -18.36 3.20
CA PHE A 446 -3.61 -19.79 3.45
C PHE A 446 -2.30 -20.29 2.85
N ARG A 447 -1.97 -19.89 1.62
CA ARG A 447 -0.68 -20.24 1.02
C ARG A 447 0.49 -19.72 1.86
N SER A 448 0.35 -18.58 2.55
CA SER A 448 1.45 -17.94 3.32
C SER A 448 1.68 -18.71 4.59
N HIS A 449 0.58 -19.07 5.22
CA HIS A 449 0.57 -19.93 6.39
C HIS A 449 1.25 -21.28 6.13
N PHE A 450 0.99 -21.93 4.99
CA PHE A 450 1.58 -23.25 4.71
C PHE A 450 3.00 -23.19 4.13
N SER A 451 3.34 -22.19 3.32
CA SER A 451 4.65 -22.19 2.64
C SER A 451 5.80 -21.71 3.54
N GLN A 452 5.52 -20.87 4.54
CA GLN A 452 6.50 -20.26 5.47
C GLN A 452 7.76 -19.73 4.77
N SER A 453 7.61 -19.30 3.53
CA SER A 453 8.67 -18.70 2.72
C SER A 453 8.12 -17.74 1.67
N ILE A 454 8.92 -16.71 1.36
CA ILE A 454 8.61 -15.67 0.38
C ILE A 454 9.88 -15.21 -0.33
N ASN A 455 9.77 -14.84 -1.61
CA ASN A 455 10.84 -14.15 -2.33
C ASN A 455 10.53 -12.65 -2.39
N TRP A 456 11.48 -11.84 -1.94
CA TRP A 456 11.42 -10.40 -2.06
C TRP A 456 12.73 -9.88 -2.64
N SER A 457 12.63 -9.28 -3.83
CA SER A 457 13.74 -8.62 -4.52
C SER A 457 14.98 -9.52 -4.68
N GLY A 458 14.76 -10.82 -4.94
CA GLY A 458 15.83 -11.80 -5.15
C GLY A 458 16.36 -12.47 -3.89
N ILE A 459 15.80 -12.13 -2.73
CA ILE A 459 16.14 -12.74 -1.45
C ILE A 459 14.95 -13.58 -1.00
N ARG A 460 15.17 -14.87 -0.80
CA ARG A 460 14.14 -15.77 -0.26
C ARG A 460 14.32 -15.90 1.25
N TYR A 461 13.28 -15.51 1.98
CA TYR A 461 13.22 -15.61 3.44
C TYR A 461 12.39 -16.83 3.82
N HIS A 462 12.83 -17.55 4.84
CA HIS A 462 12.07 -18.65 5.45
C HIS A 462 11.82 -18.35 6.92
N LEU A 463 10.58 -18.53 7.35
CA LEU A 463 10.16 -18.33 8.73
C LEU A 463 10.09 -19.66 9.48
N LYS A 464 10.49 -19.64 10.75
CA LYS A 464 10.28 -20.69 11.74
C LYS A 464 9.95 -20.02 13.05
N ASN A 465 8.82 -20.39 13.65
CA ASN A 465 8.30 -19.75 14.87
C ASN A 465 8.21 -18.22 14.74
N GLY A 466 7.72 -17.73 13.59
CA GLY A 466 7.53 -16.30 13.33
C GLY A 466 8.79 -15.49 13.07
N LYS A 467 9.95 -16.14 13.03
CA LYS A 467 11.26 -15.49 12.86
C LYS A 467 11.97 -16.02 11.63
N ILE A 468 12.73 -15.15 10.96
CA ILE A 468 13.64 -15.57 9.90
C ILE A 468 14.68 -16.51 10.49
N PHE A 469 14.74 -17.74 9.96
CA PHE A 469 15.76 -18.72 10.35
C PHE A 469 16.70 -19.10 9.20
N LYS A 470 16.30 -18.80 7.95
CA LYS A 470 17.10 -19.07 6.75
C LYS A 470 16.86 -17.98 5.71
N ILE A 471 17.97 -17.52 5.11
CA ILE A 471 17.98 -16.55 4.02
C ILE A 471 18.72 -17.17 2.84
N GLU A 472 18.04 -17.32 1.71
CA GLU A 472 18.63 -17.79 0.46
C GLU A 472 18.78 -16.63 -0.52
N ARG A 473 20.01 -16.42 -1.01
CA ARG A 473 20.32 -15.46 -2.08
C ARG A 473 20.78 -16.26 -3.28
N ARG A 474 20.01 -16.27 -4.35
CA ARG A 474 20.44 -16.92 -5.59
C ARG A 474 20.41 -15.93 -6.74
N LYS A 475 21.46 -15.93 -7.57
CA LYS A 475 21.63 -15.02 -8.72
C LYS A 475 20.52 -15.19 -9.78
N ASP A 476 19.88 -16.37 -9.82
CA ASP A 476 18.76 -16.76 -10.69
C ASP A 476 17.37 -16.44 -10.10
N MET A 477 17.29 -16.04 -8.82
CA MET A 477 16.01 -15.79 -8.13
C MET A 477 15.61 -14.32 -7.99
N GLY A 478 16.46 -13.40 -8.46
CA GLY A 478 16.10 -12.00 -8.62
C GLY A 478 15.08 -11.83 -9.74
N PRO A 479 13.88 -11.25 -9.50
CA PRO A 479 13.11 -10.77 -10.63
C PRO A 479 13.95 -9.70 -11.33
N ALA A 480 13.97 -9.68 -12.66
CA ALA A 480 14.69 -8.65 -13.42
C ALA A 480 14.21 -7.22 -13.12
N LYS A 481 13.11 -7.07 -12.35
CA LYS A 481 12.38 -5.83 -12.02
C LYS A 481 11.85 -5.92 -10.59
N THR A 482 11.79 -4.80 -9.87
CA THR A 482 11.14 -4.77 -8.55
C THR A 482 9.65 -5.06 -8.71
N ASP A 483 9.00 -5.63 -7.68
CA ASP A 483 7.59 -6.03 -7.79
C ASP A 483 6.67 -4.83 -8.08
N LEU A 484 7.07 -3.61 -7.69
CA LEU A 484 6.34 -2.35 -7.89
C LEU A 484 6.90 -1.45 -9.01
N GLY A 485 8.10 -1.71 -9.56
CA GLY A 485 8.75 -0.85 -10.56
C GLY A 485 8.40 -1.17 -12.02
N GLY A 486 8.24 -0.16 -12.87
CA GLY A 486 7.89 -0.34 -14.29
C GLY A 486 9.05 -0.87 -15.16
N LYS A 487 8.73 -1.31 -16.40
CA LYS A 487 9.68 -1.93 -17.34
C LYS A 487 10.60 -0.93 -18.07
N HIS A 488 10.37 0.38 -18.02
CA HIS A 488 11.06 1.35 -18.87
C HIS A 488 12.12 2.16 -18.13
N LEU A 489 13.26 1.52 -17.87
CA LEU A 489 14.46 2.23 -17.39
C LEU A 489 15.19 3.01 -18.50
N TYR A 490 14.92 2.70 -19.78
CA TYR A 490 15.33 3.49 -20.94
C TYR A 490 14.33 3.26 -22.10
N GLY A 491 13.68 4.31 -22.59
CA GLY A 491 12.76 4.21 -23.72
C GLY A 491 12.17 5.55 -24.16
N LYS A 492 12.64 6.04 -25.31
CA LYS A 492 12.23 7.25 -26.05
C LYS A 492 10.73 7.58 -25.94
N LYS A 493 10.40 8.87 -25.75
CA LYS A 493 9.06 9.43 -25.99
C LYS A 493 8.52 8.93 -27.33
N GLY A 494 7.50 8.09 -27.30
CA GLY A 494 6.73 7.65 -28.45
C GLY A 494 5.25 7.63 -28.07
N ALA A 495 4.43 8.34 -28.83
CA ALA A 495 3.00 8.55 -28.62
C ALA A 495 2.19 7.24 -28.44
N PRO A 496 1.04 7.28 -27.75
CA PRO A 496 0.25 6.07 -27.46
C PRO A 496 -0.38 5.52 -28.74
N GLN A 497 0.02 4.30 -29.15
CA GLN A 497 -0.71 3.52 -30.13
C GLN A 497 -1.96 2.92 -29.48
N LYS A 498 -3.14 3.27 -29.98
CA LYS A 498 -4.41 2.60 -29.70
C LYS A 498 -4.30 1.13 -30.13
N ALA A 499 -4.16 0.21 -29.18
CA ALA A 499 -4.24 -1.22 -29.46
C ALA A 499 -5.57 -1.76 -28.92
N SER A 500 -6.46 -2.16 -29.84
CA SER A 500 -7.72 -2.82 -29.52
C SER A 500 -7.47 -4.24 -29.01
N PHE A 501 -8.25 -4.61 -28.00
CA PHE A 501 -8.26 -5.89 -27.26
C PHE A 501 -8.33 -7.14 -28.16
N LEU A 502 -8.82 -7.01 -29.40
CA LEU A 502 -8.95 -8.12 -30.35
C LEU A 502 -7.64 -8.48 -31.08
N SER A 503 -6.62 -7.60 -31.06
CA SER A 503 -5.34 -7.85 -31.76
C SER A 503 -4.32 -8.66 -30.95
N SER A 504 -4.52 -8.82 -29.64
CA SER A 504 -3.63 -9.60 -28.77
C SER A 504 -4.01 -11.09 -28.73
N LEU A 505 -5.30 -11.42 -28.92
CA LEU A 505 -5.76 -12.81 -28.97
C LEU A 505 -5.35 -13.54 -30.26
N GLY A 506 -5.31 -12.85 -31.40
CA GLY A 506 -4.93 -13.45 -32.69
C GLY A 506 -3.43 -13.83 -32.79
N ARG A 507 -2.56 -13.14 -32.03
CA ARG A 507 -1.11 -13.37 -32.10
C ARG A 507 -0.62 -14.58 -31.29
N ASN A 508 -1.38 -15.04 -30.29
CA ASN A 508 -1.03 -16.24 -29.52
C ASN A 508 -1.42 -17.57 -30.19
N LEU A 509 -2.29 -17.54 -31.21
CA LEU A 509 -2.68 -18.75 -31.97
C LEU A 509 -1.83 -18.98 -33.24
N ALA A 510 -1.16 -17.95 -33.76
CA ALA A 510 -0.33 -18.06 -34.96
C ALA A 510 1.08 -18.63 -34.69
N HIS A 511 1.55 -18.63 -33.44
CA HIS A 511 2.88 -19.18 -33.08
C HIS A 511 2.88 -20.68 -32.75
N TRP A 512 1.76 -21.38 -32.94
CA TRP A 512 1.67 -22.82 -32.63
C TRP A 512 1.86 -23.75 -33.84
N ARG A 513 2.14 -23.21 -35.02
CA ARG A 513 2.46 -23.99 -36.23
C ARG A 513 3.65 -23.44 -36.99
N GLN A 514 4.86 -23.60 -36.45
CA GLN A 514 6.06 -23.71 -37.28
C GLN A 514 7.00 -24.76 -36.68
N PRO A 515 7.47 -25.75 -37.47
CA PRO A 515 8.36 -26.80 -36.98
C PRO A 515 9.77 -26.25 -36.77
N LYS A 516 10.41 -26.73 -35.70
CA LYS A 516 11.81 -26.51 -35.36
C LYS A 516 12.70 -26.96 -36.53
N LYS A 517 13.62 -26.10 -36.99
CA LYS A 517 14.81 -26.51 -37.74
C LYS A 517 16.05 -26.22 -36.90
N PHE A 518 16.88 -27.25 -36.83
CA PHE A 518 18.21 -27.35 -36.25
C PHE A 518 19.29 -26.62 -37.08
N ASP A 519 20.40 -26.30 -36.39
CA ASP A 519 21.81 -26.10 -36.76
C ASP A 519 22.15 -25.05 -37.86
N VAL A 520 23.15 -24.17 -37.69
CA VAL A 520 24.58 -24.35 -37.33
C VAL A 520 25.09 -23.20 -36.45
#